data_AF-A0ABC8QXV6-F1
#
_entry.id   AF-A0ABC8QXV6-F1
#
_cell.length_a   1.000
_cell.length_b   1.000
_cell.length_c   1.000
_cell.angle_alpha   90.00
_cell.angle_beta   90.00
_cell.angle_gamma   90.00
#
_symmetry.space_group_name_H-M   'P 1'
#
loop_
_entity.id
_entity.type
_entity.pdbx_description
1 polymer ?
#
loop_
_entity_poly.entity_id
_entity_poly.type
_entity_poly.pdbx_seq_one_letter_code
_entity_poly.pdbx_strand_id
1 'polypeptide(L)'
;MAQTLATPIAPSLSLICNRNPNSKFHHNALSFPTSIPPMIGGLSIKCARVGGVEIPNNKRVEYSLQYIHGIGRTRAKQILCDLNMENKVTKDMSEDELITLRDEVSKYMIEGDLRRFNALAIRRLKEIQCYRGVRHIQGLPCRGQRTKNNCRTLKGKRVAIAGKKKAPR
;
A
#
# COMPACT_ATOMS: atom_id res chain seq x y z
N MET A 1 0.46 -72.81 -9.41
CA MET A 1 -0.43 -73.47 -8.44
C MET A 1 0.06 -73.12 -7.05
N ALA A 2 -0.85 -72.67 -6.19
CA ALA A 2 -0.69 -72.40 -4.74
C ALA A 2 0.31 -71.27 -4.35
N GLN A 3 0.05 -70.37 -3.41
CA GLN A 3 -1.03 -70.18 -2.44
C GLN A 3 -0.87 -68.78 -1.77
N THR A 4 -1.99 -68.07 -1.62
CA THR A 4 -2.49 -67.30 -0.45
C THR A 4 -1.54 -66.50 0.46
N LEU A 5 -1.72 -65.17 0.55
CA LEU A 5 -2.44 -64.40 1.60
C LEU A 5 -1.82 -64.47 3.01
N ALA A 6 -1.38 -63.31 3.55
CA ALA A 6 -1.81 -62.76 4.84
C ALA A 6 -0.84 -61.66 5.34
N THR A 7 -1.39 -60.46 5.54
CA THR A 7 -0.80 -59.37 6.34
C THR A 7 -0.84 -59.69 7.83
N PRO A 8 0.18 -59.36 8.64
CA PRO A 8 0.03 -59.30 10.08
C PRO A 8 -0.23 -57.87 10.56
N ILE A 9 -1.37 -57.77 11.24
CA ILE A 9 -1.92 -56.68 12.04
C ILE A 9 -1.01 -56.39 13.25
N ALA A 10 -0.83 -55.11 13.58
CA ALA A 10 -0.11 -54.67 14.77
C ALA A 10 -0.91 -54.95 16.06
N PRO A 11 -0.28 -55.46 17.13
CA PRO A 11 -0.92 -55.56 18.45
C PRO A 11 -0.62 -54.35 19.35
N SER A 12 -1.72 -53.67 19.70
CA SER A 12 -2.09 -53.06 20.99
C SER A 12 -1.03 -52.74 22.06
N LEU A 13 -1.06 -51.47 22.48
CA LEU A 13 -0.76 -50.95 23.82
C LEU A 13 -1.24 -51.88 24.96
N SER A 14 -0.38 -52.18 25.94
CA SER A 14 -0.54 -51.73 27.35
C SER A 14 0.47 -52.37 28.32
N LEU A 15 1.07 -51.48 29.12
CA LEU A 15 1.53 -51.63 30.51
C LEU A 15 2.10 -52.97 31.00
N ILE A 16 3.33 -52.91 31.56
CA ILE A 16 3.54 -53.09 33.01
C ILE A 16 4.83 -52.36 33.43
N CYS A 17 4.67 -51.68 34.56
CA CYS A 17 5.60 -50.94 35.40
C CYS A 17 6.90 -51.68 35.72
N ASN A 18 8.02 -50.96 35.86
CA ASN A 18 8.83 -51.07 37.09
C ASN A 18 9.74 -49.85 37.31
N ARG A 19 9.50 -49.22 38.46
CA ARG A 19 10.24 -48.10 39.04
C ARG A 19 11.56 -48.58 39.61
N ASN A 20 12.63 -47.83 39.39
CA ASN A 20 13.89 -47.99 40.13
C ASN A 20 13.99 -46.89 41.20
N PRO A 21 14.15 -47.22 42.50
CA PRO A 21 14.23 -46.26 43.58
C PRO A 21 15.70 -45.92 43.87
N ASN A 22 16.00 -44.63 44.05
CA ASN A 22 17.06 -44.05 44.91
C ASN A 22 17.73 -42.82 44.29
N SER A 23 17.16 -41.64 44.53
CA SER A 23 17.94 -40.46 44.94
C SER A 23 17.01 -39.48 45.63
N LYS A 24 17.49 -38.97 46.76
CA LYS A 24 16.72 -38.37 47.84
C LYS A 24 16.20 -36.96 47.51
N PHE A 25 15.08 -36.66 48.17
CA PHE A 25 14.38 -35.39 48.30
C PHE A 25 15.27 -34.17 48.50
N HIS A 26 14.89 -33.03 47.89
CA HIS A 26 14.61 -31.80 48.63
C HIS A 26 13.60 -30.93 47.87
N HIS A 27 12.52 -30.65 48.59
CA HIS A 27 11.52 -29.61 48.39
C HIS A 27 12.20 -28.23 48.31
N ASN A 28 11.87 -27.40 47.31
CA ASN A 28 11.47 -26.00 47.50
C ASN A 28 11.35 -25.21 46.18
N ALA A 29 10.32 -24.36 46.16
CA ALA A 29 10.15 -23.14 45.37
C ALA A 29 9.91 -23.27 43.85
N LEU A 30 8.63 -23.32 43.50
CA LEU A 30 8.11 -22.63 42.31
C LEU A 30 8.54 -21.15 42.39
N SER A 31 9.55 -20.77 41.60
CA SER A 31 9.83 -19.36 41.29
C SER A 31 9.86 -19.23 39.78
N PHE A 32 8.70 -18.88 39.22
CA PHE A 32 8.65 -18.37 37.84
C PHE A 32 9.44 -17.06 37.79
N PRO A 33 10.26 -16.83 36.75
CA PRO A 33 11.01 -15.59 36.64
C PRO A 33 10.02 -14.41 36.47
N THR A 34 9.92 -13.60 37.52
CA THR A 34 9.31 -12.27 37.48
C THR A 34 10.20 -11.34 36.69
N SER A 35 9.91 -11.19 35.41
CA SER A 35 10.14 -9.95 34.67
C SER A 35 9.20 -9.93 33.48
N ILE A 36 7.92 -9.64 33.73
CA ILE A 36 7.07 -9.08 32.67
C ILE A 36 7.66 -7.67 32.46
N PRO A 37 8.34 -7.38 31.32
CA PRO A 37 8.72 -6.00 31.05
C PRO A 37 7.44 -5.17 31.10
N PRO A 38 7.47 -3.93 31.64
CA PRO A 38 6.29 -3.08 31.59
C PRO A 38 5.88 -3.01 30.13
N MET A 39 4.68 -3.53 29.83
CA MET A 39 4.02 -3.32 28.55
C MET A 39 3.85 -1.81 28.45
N ILE A 40 4.84 -1.12 27.89
CA ILE A 40 4.72 0.26 27.48
C ILE A 40 3.53 0.23 26.55
N GLY A 41 2.40 0.73 27.06
CA GLY A 41 1.13 0.72 26.37
C GLY A 41 1.38 1.26 24.99
N GLY A 42 1.32 0.36 24.00
CA GLY A 42 1.77 0.65 22.65
C GLY A 42 1.06 1.88 22.17
N LEU A 43 1.82 2.92 21.82
CA LEU A 43 1.33 4.03 21.03
C LEU A 43 0.85 3.44 19.70
N SER A 44 -0.43 3.06 19.66
CA SER A 44 -1.05 2.59 18.42
C SER A 44 -1.06 3.75 17.44
N ILE A 45 -0.29 3.63 16.35
CA ILE A 45 -0.24 4.61 15.28
C ILE A 45 -1.63 4.63 14.62
N LYS A 46 -2.47 5.58 15.04
CA LYS A 46 -3.84 5.73 14.52
C LYS A 46 -3.88 6.32 13.11
N CYS A 47 -2.84 7.04 12.68
CA CYS A 47 -2.74 7.67 11.37
C CYS A 47 -1.27 7.98 11.03
N ALA A 48 -0.75 7.42 9.94
CA ALA A 48 0.54 7.82 9.40
C ALA A 48 0.34 8.99 8.42
N ARG A 49 0.85 10.18 8.78
CA ARG A 49 0.91 11.33 7.88
C ARG A 49 2.31 11.45 7.28
N VAL A 50 2.38 11.45 5.95
CA VAL A 50 3.63 11.51 5.19
C VAL A 50 3.46 12.47 4.02
N GLY A 51 4.40 13.38 3.82
CA GLY A 51 4.35 14.35 2.70
C GLY A 51 3.14 15.29 2.75
N GLY A 52 2.63 15.60 3.95
CA GLY A 52 1.48 16.50 4.13
C GLY A 52 0.10 15.86 3.97
N VAL A 53 0.02 14.59 3.53
CA VAL A 53 -1.24 13.84 3.32
C VAL A 53 -1.33 12.62 4.23
N GLU A 54 -2.56 12.27 4.60
CA GLU A 54 -2.86 11.08 5.40
C GLU A 54 -2.81 9.82 4.53
N ILE A 55 -2.06 8.82 5.00
CA ILE A 55 -1.88 7.54 4.33
C ILE A 55 -2.84 6.51 4.92
N PRO A 56 -3.44 5.61 4.10
CA PRO A 56 -4.23 4.49 4.62
C PRO A 56 -3.37 3.48 5.39
N ASN A 57 -3.73 3.21 6.64
CA ASN A 57 -2.94 2.33 7.52
C ASN A 57 -3.07 0.83 7.17
N ASN A 58 -4.18 0.39 6.56
CA ASN A 58 -4.49 -1.03 6.33
C ASN A 58 -3.88 -1.61 5.04
N LYS A 59 -2.86 -0.98 4.45
CA LYS A 59 -2.27 -1.37 3.16
C LYS A 59 -0.76 -1.55 3.30
N ARG A 60 -0.17 -2.27 2.33
CA ARG A 60 1.30 -2.37 2.21
C ARG A 60 1.89 -1.01 1.84
N VAL A 61 3.05 -0.69 2.39
CA VAL A 61 3.70 0.63 2.24
C VAL A 61 3.81 1.05 0.78
N GLU A 62 4.17 0.16 -0.14
CA GLU A 62 4.28 0.45 -1.59
C GLU A 62 3.00 1.06 -2.18
N TYR A 63 1.82 0.51 -1.84
CA TYR A 63 0.54 1.00 -2.34
C TYR A 63 0.00 2.15 -1.50
N SER A 64 0.35 2.18 -0.22
CA SER A 64 0.00 3.26 0.70
C SER A 64 0.62 4.59 0.26
N LEU A 65 1.89 4.59 -0.17
CA LEU A 65 2.56 5.79 -0.68
C LEU A 65 1.88 6.35 -1.93
N GLN A 66 1.34 5.50 -2.81
CA GLN A 66 0.76 5.92 -4.11
C GLN A 66 -0.46 6.84 -3.99
N TYR A 67 -1.01 7.01 -2.79
CA TYR A 67 -2.06 7.97 -2.51
C TYR A 67 -1.59 9.43 -2.59
N ILE A 68 -0.31 9.68 -2.33
CA ILE A 68 0.26 11.02 -2.42
C ILE A 68 0.39 11.40 -3.90
N HIS A 69 -0.15 12.55 -4.28
CA HIS A 69 -0.05 13.00 -5.68
C HIS A 69 1.41 13.31 -6.04
N GLY A 70 1.97 12.52 -6.96
CA GLY A 70 3.36 12.67 -7.42
C GLY A 70 4.22 11.42 -7.24
N ILE A 71 3.77 10.47 -6.42
CA ILE A 71 4.44 9.19 -6.23
C ILE A 71 3.63 8.09 -6.92
N GLY A 72 4.22 7.54 -7.97
CA GLY A 72 3.69 6.39 -8.70
C GLY A 72 4.37 5.09 -8.29
N ARG A 73 4.04 3.99 -8.98
CA ARG A 73 4.61 2.66 -8.69
C ARG A 73 6.14 2.62 -8.73
N THR A 74 6.75 3.35 -9.65
CA THR A 74 8.21 3.39 -9.80
C THR A 74 8.88 4.07 -8.60
N ARG A 75 8.42 5.28 -8.26
CA ARG A 75 8.93 6.03 -7.10
C ARG A 75 8.66 5.32 -5.78
N ALA A 76 7.50 4.68 -5.63
CA ALA A 76 7.17 3.89 -4.44
C ALA A 76 8.21 2.81 -4.17
N LYS A 77 8.51 2.01 -5.20
CA LYS A 77 9.50 0.93 -5.12
C LYS A 77 10.90 1.47 -4.90
N GLN A 78 11.26 2.54 -5.60
CA GLN A 78 12.56 3.18 -5.45
C GLN A 78 12.79 3.65 -4.00
N ILE A 79 11.84 4.37 -3.39
CA ILE A 79 11.95 4.82 -2.00
C ILE A 79 12.15 3.65 -1.03
N LEU A 80 11.44 2.54 -1.26
CA LEU A 80 11.58 1.34 -0.43
C LEU A 80 12.95 0.67 -0.61
N CYS A 81 13.46 0.62 -1.85
CA CYS A 81 14.79 0.11 -2.14
C CYS A 81 15.89 1.00 -1.54
N ASP A 82 15.77 2.32 -1.66
CA ASP A 82 16.75 3.28 -1.16
C ASP A 82 16.87 3.21 0.38
N LEU A 83 15.73 3.02 1.05
CA LEU A 83 15.67 2.83 2.51
C LEU A 83 15.95 1.40 2.97
N ASN A 84 16.14 0.45 2.04
CA ASN A 84 16.26 -0.99 2.30
C ASN A 84 15.16 -1.54 3.24
N MET A 85 13.94 -1.04 3.12
CA MET A 85 12.81 -1.48 3.95
C MET A 85 12.01 -2.59 3.27
N GLU A 86 11.56 -3.55 4.08
CA GLU A 86 10.66 -4.59 3.62
C GLU A 86 9.23 -4.09 3.42
N ASN A 87 8.48 -4.78 2.55
CA ASN A 87 7.08 -4.49 2.23
C ASN A 87 6.14 -4.91 3.37
N LYS A 88 6.21 -4.19 4.50
CA LYS A 88 5.32 -4.36 5.65
C LYS A 88 3.97 -3.66 5.43
N VAL A 89 3.02 -3.89 6.34
CA VAL A 89 1.79 -3.12 6.43
C VAL A 89 2.09 -1.80 7.13
N THR A 90 1.47 -0.69 6.71
CA THR A 90 1.72 0.65 7.26
C THR A 90 1.51 0.74 8.78
N LYS A 91 0.64 -0.09 9.36
CA LYS A 91 0.41 -0.16 10.82
C LYS A 91 1.60 -0.68 11.62
N ASP A 92 2.37 -1.58 11.02
CA ASP A 92 3.42 -2.33 11.72
C ASP A 92 4.78 -1.60 11.62
N MET A 93 4.77 -0.38 11.07
CA MET A 93 5.96 0.46 10.93
C MET A 93 6.35 1.06 12.28
N SER A 94 7.64 1.06 12.56
CA SER A 94 8.22 1.79 13.69
C SER A 94 8.23 3.30 13.44
N GLU A 95 8.27 4.11 14.49
CA GLU A 95 8.32 5.58 14.35
C GLU A 95 9.61 6.03 13.62
N ASP A 96 10.73 5.35 13.85
CA ASP A 96 12.01 5.66 13.19
C ASP A 96 11.95 5.42 11.68
N GLU A 97 11.33 4.31 11.25
CA GLU A 97 11.06 4.05 9.84
C GLU A 97 10.10 5.09 9.23
N LEU A 98 9.15 5.63 10.01
CA LEU A 98 8.25 6.70 9.53
C LEU A 98 8.96 8.04 9.37
N ILE A 99 9.90 8.38 10.26
CA ILE A 99 10.70 9.61 10.15
C ILE A 99 11.57 9.55 8.89
N THR A 100 12.32 8.45 8.71
CA THR A 100 13.15 8.25 7.51
C THR A 100 12.33 8.26 6.22
N LEU A 101 11.14 7.65 6.22
CA LEU A 101 10.19 7.75 5.11
C LEU A 101 9.76 9.19 4.80
N ARG A 102 9.48 10.00 5.82
CA ARG A 102 9.10 11.41 5.64
C ARG A 102 10.24 12.21 5.02
N ASP A 103 11.47 11.97 5.45
CA ASP A 103 12.65 12.67 4.95
C ASP A 103 12.93 12.33 3.49
N GLU A 104 12.85 11.05 3.11
CA GLU A 104 13.03 10.63 1.72
C GLU A 104 11.92 11.14 0.80
N VAL A 105 10.66 11.08 1.26
CA VAL A 105 9.52 11.58 0.49
C VAL A 105 9.66 13.09 0.26
N SER A 106 10.13 13.86 1.24
CA SER A 106 10.29 15.32 1.16
C SER A 106 11.28 15.78 0.08
N LYS A 107 12.20 14.92 -0.38
CA LYS A 107 13.12 15.24 -1.49
C LYS A 107 12.40 15.32 -2.84
N TYR A 108 11.24 14.68 -2.97
CA TYR A 108 10.47 14.68 -4.20
C TYR A 108 9.48 15.86 -4.23
N MET A 109 9.21 16.37 -5.44
CA MET A 109 8.10 17.32 -5.62
C MET A 109 6.77 16.62 -5.38
N ILE A 110 5.96 17.14 -4.48
CA ILE A 110 4.71 16.54 -4.01
C ILE A 110 3.53 17.48 -4.27
N GLU A 111 2.35 16.90 -4.47
CA GLU A 111 1.03 17.54 -4.41
C GLU A 111 0.98 18.97 -4.97
N GLY A 112 1.02 19.96 -4.08
CA GLY A 112 0.90 21.39 -4.38
C GLY A 112 1.96 21.86 -5.36
N ASP A 113 3.21 21.43 -5.19
CA ASP A 113 4.32 21.83 -6.04
C ASP A 113 4.15 21.30 -7.46
N LEU A 114 3.78 20.01 -7.60
CA LEU A 114 3.51 19.42 -8.90
C LEU A 114 2.28 20.03 -9.57
N ARG A 115 1.22 20.31 -8.81
CA ARG A 115 0.02 20.97 -9.33
C ARG A 115 0.32 22.38 -9.81
N ARG A 116 1.09 23.15 -9.03
CA ARG A 116 1.54 24.51 -9.40
C ARG A 116 2.46 24.47 -10.61
N PHE A 117 3.43 23.57 -10.65
CA PHE A 117 4.35 23.40 -11.78
C PHE A 117 3.58 23.12 -13.08
N ASN A 118 2.65 22.15 -13.04
CA ASN A 118 1.83 21.80 -14.21
C ASN A 118 0.87 22.94 -14.60
N ALA A 119 0.28 23.63 -13.63
CA ALA A 119 -0.60 24.76 -13.89
C ALA A 119 0.17 25.91 -14.56
N LEU A 120 1.39 26.22 -14.10
CA LEU A 120 2.27 27.21 -14.72
C LEU A 120 2.68 26.79 -16.13
N ALA A 121 3.00 25.52 -16.36
CA ALA A 121 3.32 25.02 -17.69
C ALA A 121 2.14 25.16 -18.67
N ILE A 122 0.92 24.83 -18.24
CA ILE A 122 -0.29 24.98 -19.05
C ILE A 122 -0.58 26.47 -19.29
N ARG A 123 -0.47 27.30 -18.26
CA ARG A 123 -0.67 28.76 -18.36
C ARG A 123 0.29 29.36 -19.37
N ARG A 124 1.59 29.02 -19.31
CA ARG A 124 2.61 29.42 -20.27
C ARG A 124 2.21 29.04 -21.70
N LEU A 125 1.70 27.83 -21.94
CA LEU A 125 1.25 27.41 -23.28
C LEU A 125 0.08 28.24 -23.80
N LYS A 126 -0.84 28.65 -22.92
CA LYS A 126 -1.98 29.51 -23.26
C LYS A 126 -1.52 30.93 -23.60
N GLU A 127 -0.61 31.49 -22.81
CA GLU A 127 -0.04 32.84 -23.02
C GLU A 127 0.75 32.93 -24.33
N ILE A 128 1.50 31.89 -24.70
CA ILE A 128 2.22 31.81 -25.99
C ILE A 128 1.26 31.75 -27.20
N GLN A 129 0.00 31.32 -27.00
CA GLN A 129 -0.98 31.11 -28.07
C GLN A 129 -0.58 30.07 -29.15
N CYS A 130 0.33 29.15 -28.82
CA CYS A 130 0.66 28.02 -29.69
C CYS A 130 -0.55 27.09 -29.90
N TYR A 131 -0.52 26.22 -30.93
CA TYR A 131 -1.60 25.26 -31.21
C TYR A 131 -2.04 24.49 -29.96
N ARG A 132 -1.08 23.95 -29.18
CA ARG A 132 -1.39 23.24 -27.92
C ARG A 132 -2.12 24.13 -26.91
N GLY A 133 -1.70 25.38 -26.77
CA GLY A 133 -2.34 26.38 -25.92
C GLY A 133 -3.79 26.63 -26.30
N VAL A 134 -4.04 26.89 -27.59
CA VAL A 134 -5.40 27.07 -28.13
C VAL A 134 -6.28 25.85 -27.83
N ARG A 135 -5.76 24.63 -27.99
CA ARG A 135 -6.48 23.40 -27.67
C ARG A 135 -6.80 23.26 -26.17
N HIS A 136 -5.87 23.66 -25.30
CA HIS A 136 -6.10 23.71 -23.86
C HIS A 136 -7.14 24.75 -23.44
N ILE A 137 -7.27 25.87 -24.18
CA ILE A 137 -8.33 26.86 -23.96
C ILE A 137 -9.68 26.31 -24.43
N GLN A 138 -9.72 25.67 -25.59
CA GLN A 138 -10.93 25.10 -26.20
C GLN A 138 -11.40 23.78 -25.55
N GLY A 139 -10.64 23.18 -24.64
CA GLY A 139 -10.98 21.89 -24.03
C GLY A 139 -10.92 20.71 -25.02
N LEU A 140 -10.01 20.77 -26.01
CA LEU A 140 -9.83 19.75 -27.04
C LEU A 140 -8.48 19.04 -26.91
N PRO A 141 -8.37 17.75 -27.31
CA PRO A 141 -7.11 17.02 -27.22
C PRO A 141 -6.04 17.68 -28.09
N CYS A 142 -4.83 17.72 -27.55
CA CYS A 142 -3.65 18.37 -28.14
C CYS A 142 -2.64 17.38 -28.75
N ARG A 143 -2.85 16.06 -28.61
CA ARG A 143 -1.93 15.00 -29.08
C ARG A 143 -2.28 14.44 -30.48
N GLY A 144 -2.89 15.24 -31.35
CA GLY A 144 -3.27 14.81 -32.71
C GLY A 144 -4.47 13.83 -32.78
N GLN A 145 -5.19 13.63 -31.68
CA GLN A 145 -6.37 12.77 -31.66
C GLN A 145 -7.53 13.40 -32.44
N ARG A 146 -8.28 12.58 -33.20
CA ARG A 146 -9.46 13.03 -33.96
C ARG A 146 -10.59 13.46 -33.03
N THR A 147 -11.10 14.68 -33.20
CA THR A 147 -12.14 15.27 -32.31
C THR A 147 -13.58 15.13 -32.77
N LYS A 148 -13.82 14.48 -33.91
CA LYS A 148 -15.15 14.26 -34.47
C LYS A 148 -15.96 13.27 -33.62
N ASN A 149 -15.34 12.14 -33.25
CA ASN A 149 -16.03 11.03 -32.57
C ASN A 149 -15.65 10.95 -31.08
N ASN A 150 -14.38 10.64 -30.78
CA ASN A 150 -13.94 10.21 -29.45
C ASN A 150 -13.09 11.27 -28.74
N CYS A 151 -13.73 12.11 -27.93
CA CYS A 151 -13.04 13.15 -27.14
C CYS A 151 -13.77 13.51 -25.83
N ARG A 152 -14.62 12.59 -25.33
CA ARG A 152 -15.54 12.87 -24.22
C ARG A 152 -14.87 13.01 -22.85
N THR A 153 -13.78 12.30 -22.60
CA THR A 153 -13.02 12.44 -21.34
C THR A 153 -12.55 13.87 -21.11
N LEU A 154 -12.21 14.60 -22.18
CA LEU A 154 -11.76 15.99 -22.11
C LEU A 154 -12.89 17.01 -22.31
N LYS A 155 -13.83 16.77 -23.26
CA LYS A 155 -14.98 17.66 -23.50
C LYS A 155 -16.03 17.64 -22.38
N GLY A 156 -16.02 16.61 -21.54
CA GLY A 156 -17.06 16.39 -20.54
C GLY A 156 -18.37 15.80 -21.08
N LYS A 157 -19.38 15.75 -20.21
CA LYS A 157 -20.71 15.22 -20.49
C LYS A 157 -21.40 16.02 -21.60
N ARG A 158 -22.28 15.37 -22.38
CA ARG A 158 -23.04 16.06 -23.43
C ARG A 158 -24.04 17.01 -22.77
N VAL A 159 -23.76 18.31 -22.83
CA VAL A 159 -24.74 19.34 -22.47
C VAL A 159 -25.87 19.27 -23.50
N ALA A 160 -27.09 19.02 -23.03
CA ALA A 160 -28.26 19.10 -23.88
C ALA A 160 -28.49 20.58 -24.21
N ILE A 161 -28.55 20.90 -25.50
CA ILE A 161 -28.99 22.23 -25.93
C ILE A 161 -30.51 22.24 -25.73
N ALA A 162 -30.99 23.09 -24.83
CA ALA A 162 -32.42 23.29 -24.63
C ALA A 162 -33.08 23.61 -25.98
N GLY A 163 -34.13 22.86 -26.34
CA GLY A 163 -34.89 23.07 -27.58
C GLY A 163 -34.53 22.19 -28.78
N LYS A 164 -33.49 21.34 -28.73
CA LYS A 164 -33.27 20.35 -29.80
C LYS A 164 -34.09 19.08 -29.56
N LYS A 165 -35.13 18.88 -30.37
CA LYS A 165 -35.90 17.61 -30.44
C LYS A 165 -34.90 16.44 -30.61
N LYS A 166 -35.03 15.40 -29.78
CA LYS A 166 -34.32 14.13 -30.00
C LYS A 166 -34.76 13.60 -31.36
N ALA A 167 -33.80 13.26 -32.21
CA ALA A 167 -34.10 12.49 -33.42
C ALA A 167 -34.75 11.15 -33.01
N PRO A 168 -35.79 10.68 -33.69
CA PRO A 168 -36.32 9.35 -33.46
C PRO A 168 -35.21 8.33 -33.73
N ARG A 169 -35.21 7.26 -32.94
CA ARG A 169 -34.25 6.15 -33.04
C ARG A 169 -34.39 5.44 -34.38
#